data_AF-A0A542CVN4-F1
#
_entry.id   AF-A0A542CVN4-F1
#
_cell.length_a   1.000
_cell.length_b   1.000
_cell.length_c   1.000
_cell.angle_alpha   90.00
_cell.angle_beta   90.00
_cell.angle_gamma   90.00
#
_symmetry.space_group_name_H-M   'P 1'
#
loop_
_entity.id
_entity.type
_entity.pdbx_description
1 polymer ?
#
loop_
_entity_poly.entity_id
_entity_poly.type
_entity_poly.pdbx_seq_one_letter_code
_entity_poly.pdbx_strand_id
1 'polypeptide(L)'
;MSRVSTESLIAKLNSLTVAIPLEILIAWESSDEAWCLKDVHKIPIYANARYALLLKPVKEGKPSALAPFKPFIAVHDQRVIDEMRKIEAIGILPIEANRVFSVFYCERMPYYDKQAKLSGIISHIKPLNSITPRFFVSGDDIGKLTSVCPSDIFTDKEWVVAFLLLQGMVEKEIADILNRTLRTVKFHKSNILAKVHCETTREFISLARHQHWQFYIPPLFSKPCYIIR
;
A
#
# COMPACT_ATOMS: atom_id res chain seq x y z
N MET A 1 -11.72 -7.63 -18.23
CA MET A 1 -11.50 -6.20 -18.52
C MET A 1 -12.50 -5.78 -19.59
N SER A 2 -13.51 -4.98 -19.25
CA SER A 2 -14.35 -4.33 -20.26
C SER A 2 -13.46 -3.39 -21.06
N ARG A 3 -13.38 -3.56 -22.38
CA ARG A 3 -12.64 -2.63 -23.25
C ARG A 3 -13.22 -1.23 -23.03
N VAL A 4 -12.39 -0.31 -22.53
CA VAL A 4 -12.76 1.09 -22.38
C VAL A 4 -13.05 1.64 -23.78
N SER A 5 -14.25 2.18 -24.00
CA SER A 5 -14.62 2.73 -25.31
C SER A 5 -13.75 3.94 -25.64
N THR A 6 -13.05 3.90 -26.77
CA THR A 6 -12.15 4.98 -27.22
C THR A 6 -12.90 6.31 -27.37
N GLU A 7 -14.19 6.26 -27.76
CA GLU A 7 -15.02 7.46 -27.95
C GLU A 7 -15.29 8.21 -26.63
N SER A 8 -15.53 7.49 -25.53
CA SER A 8 -15.76 8.13 -24.23
C SER A 8 -14.48 8.75 -23.65
N LEU A 9 -13.32 8.19 -23.99
CA LEU A 9 -12.01 8.74 -23.62
C LEU A 9 -11.68 10.01 -24.40
N ILE A 10 -12.00 10.05 -25.70
CA ILE A 10 -11.78 11.24 -26.54
C ILE A 10 -12.63 12.43 -26.03
N ALA A 11 -13.89 12.18 -25.66
CA ALA A 11 -14.73 13.21 -25.04
C ALA A 11 -14.15 13.72 -23.71
N LYS A 12 -13.61 12.82 -22.87
CA LYS A 12 -12.94 13.17 -21.61
C LYS A 12 -11.71 14.04 -21.88
N LEU A 13 -10.86 13.68 -22.84
CA LEU A 13 -9.66 14.44 -23.22
C LEU A 13 -9.95 15.89 -23.62
N ASN A 14 -10.99 16.12 -24.42
CA ASN A 14 -11.33 17.46 -24.91
C ASN A 14 -11.80 18.42 -23.80
N SER A 15 -12.10 17.90 -22.60
CA SER A 15 -12.53 18.69 -21.44
C SER A 15 -11.39 19.03 -20.46
N LEU A 16 -10.19 18.48 -20.66
CA LEU A 16 -9.07 18.63 -19.73
C LEU A 16 -8.28 19.92 -20.01
N THR A 17 -7.88 20.59 -18.92
CA THR A 17 -7.05 21.82 -18.97
C THR A 17 -5.58 21.54 -19.31
N VAL A 18 -5.12 20.31 -19.07
CA VAL A 18 -3.78 19.84 -19.47
C VAL A 18 -3.95 18.73 -20.50
N ALA A 19 -3.27 18.86 -21.63
CA ALA A 19 -3.31 17.85 -22.68
C ALA A 19 -2.63 16.56 -22.20
N ILE A 20 -3.36 15.44 -22.26
CA ILE A 20 -2.87 14.10 -21.97
C ILE A 20 -2.83 13.32 -23.30
N PRO A 21 -1.69 12.73 -23.70
CA PRO A 21 -1.66 11.78 -24.82
C PRO A 21 -2.68 10.67 -24.62
N LEU A 22 -3.43 10.32 -25.67
CA LEU A 22 -4.50 9.31 -25.60
C LEU A 22 -3.95 7.95 -25.14
N GLU A 23 -2.74 7.60 -25.56
CA GLU A 23 -2.06 6.36 -25.20
C GLU A 23 -1.80 6.27 -23.69
N ILE A 24 -1.39 7.39 -23.07
CA ILE A 24 -1.20 7.47 -21.61
C ILE A 24 -2.54 7.31 -20.90
N LEU A 25 -3.59 7.97 -21.41
CA LEU A 25 -4.92 7.87 -20.82
C LEU A 25 -5.47 6.44 -20.88
N ILE A 26 -5.30 5.75 -22.01
CA ILE A 26 -5.67 4.33 -22.16
C ILE A 26 -4.90 3.47 -21.16
N ALA A 27 -3.59 3.68 -21.01
CA ALA A 27 -2.77 2.96 -20.05
C ALA A 27 -3.27 3.17 -18.60
N TRP A 28 -3.55 4.41 -18.20
CA TRP A 28 -4.04 4.73 -16.85
C TRP A 28 -5.46 4.19 -16.58
N GLU A 29 -6.37 4.24 -17.55
CA GLU A 29 -7.74 3.71 -17.40
C GLU A 29 -7.77 2.18 -17.35
N SER A 30 -6.86 1.50 -18.06
CA SER A 30 -6.75 0.03 -18.05
C SER A 30 -5.98 -0.54 -16.85
N SER A 31 -5.28 0.32 -16.11
CA SER A 31 -4.45 -0.05 -14.97
C SER A 31 -5.26 -0.43 -13.72
N ASP A 32 -4.82 -1.48 -13.02
CA ASP A 32 -5.32 -1.84 -11.69
C ASP A 32 -4.71 -0.99 -10.55
N GLU A 33 -3.74 -0.14 -10.87
CA GLU A 33 -3.11 0.84 -9.98
C GLU A 33 -3.81 2.20 -10.07
N ALA A 34 -3.67 3.03 -9.04
CA ALA A 34 -4.35 4.30 -8.92
C ALA A 34 -3.52 5.44 -9.54
N TRP A 35 -4.04 6.04 -10.61
CA TRP A 35 -3.42 7.14 -11.33
C TRP A 35 -4.24 8.42 -11.25
N CYS A 36 -3.56 9.54 -11.02
CA CYS A 36 -4.13 10.88 -11.03
C CYS A 36 -3.15 11.85 -11.68
N LEU A 37 -3.67 12.79 -12.47
CA LEU A 37 -2.92 13.95 -12.92
C LEU A 37 -3.50 15.18 -12.24
N LYS A 38 -2.60 16.01 -11.70
CA LYS A 38 -2.91 17.34 -11.19
C LYS A 38 -2.27 18.38 -12.09
N ASP A 39 -2.85 19.57 -12.15
CA ASP A 39 -2.20 20.73 -12.75
C ASP A 39 -1.07 21.29 -11.85
N VAL A 40 -0.41 22.36 -12.31
CA VAL A 40 0.65 23.07 -11.55
C VAL A 40 0.15 23.73 -10.26
N HIS A 41 -1.16 23.92 -10.12
CA HIS A 41 -1.81 24.43 -8.90
C HIS A 41 -2.22 23.29 -7.95
N LYS A 42 -1.79 22.05 -8.25
CA LYS A 42 -2.05 20.84 -7.46
C LYS A 42 -3.52 20.44 -7.43
N ILE A 43 -4.32 20.92 -8.38
CA ILE A 43 -5.72 20.58 -8.53
C ILE A 43 -5.84 19.31 -9.38
N PRO A 44 -6.51 18.24 -8.89
CA PRO A 44 -6.76 17.06 -9.69
C PRO A 44 -7.60 17.39 -10.93
N ILE A 45 -7.07 17.08 -12.11
CA ILE A 45 -7.74 17.26 -13.40
C ILE A 45 -8.14 15.92 -14.03
N TYR A 46 -7.44 14.84 -13.64
CA TYR A 46 -7.75 13.49 -14.05
C TYR A 46 -7.52 12.53 -12.89
N ALA A 47 -8.39 11.53 -12.78
CA ALA A 47 -8.19 10.37 -11.92
C ALA A 47 -8.85 9.15 -12.58
N ASN A 48 -8.15 8.02 -12.57
CA ASN A 48 -8.74 6.74 -12.98
C ASN A 48 -9.67 6.20 -11.88
N ALA A 49 -10.42 5.14 -12.19
CA ALA A 49 -11.37 4.53 -11.26
C ALA A 49 -10.72 4.13 -9.92
N ARG A 50 -9.49 3.60 -9.95
CA ARG A 50 -8.75 3.16 -8.76
C ARG A 50 -8.37 4.34 -7.85
N TYR A 51 -7.90 5.45 -8.42
CA TYR A 51 -7.58 6.65 -7.64
C TYR A 51 -8.85 7.32 -7.10
N ALA A 52 -9.95 7.32 -7.86
CA ALA A 52 -11.23 7.86 -7.41
C ALA A 52 -11.74 7.19 -6.12
N LEU A 53 -11.50 5.88 -5.94
CA LEU A 53 -11.83 5.15 -4.70
C LEU A 53 -11.04 5.65 -3.48
N LEU A 54 -9.87 6.24 -3.68
CA LEU A 54 -9.04 6.81 -2.61
C LEU A 54 -9.48 8.23 -2.23
N LEU A 55 -10.10 8.95 -3.17
CA LEU A 55 -10.60 10.32 -2.98
C LEU A 55 -12.02 10.37 -2.42
N LYS A 56 -12.83 9.33 -2.64
CA LYS A 56 -14.20 9.23 -2.14
C LYS A 56 -14.25 8.45 -0.82
N PRO A 57 -15.13 8.81 0.11
CA PRO A 57 -15.33 8.03 1.31
C PRO A 57 -16.09 6.73 1.02
N VAL A 58 -15.79 5.69 1.77
CA VAL A 58 -16.47 4.38 1.67
C VAL A 58 -17.91 4.46 2.15
N LYS A 59 -18.18 5.33 3.13
CA LYS A 59 -19.50 5.61 3.70
C LYS A 59 -19.74 7.11 3.74
N GLU A 60 -20.99 7.52 3.53
CA GLU A 60 -21.38 8.93 3.61
C GLU A 60 -21.06 9.52 4.99
N GLY A 61 -20.60 10.78 5.02
CA GLY A 61 -20.18 11.46 6.25
C GLY A 61 -18.81 11.05 6.81
N LYS A 62 -18.13 10.05 6.24
CA LYS A 62 -16.75 9.69 6.63
C LYS A 62 -15.72 10.43 5.76
N PRO A 63 -14.49 10.64 6.26
CA PRO A 63 -13.39 11.11 5.43
C PRO A 63 -13.00 10.06 4.38
N SER A 64 -12.47 10.51 3.24
CA SER A 64 -11.88 9.60 2.25
C SER A 64 -10.56 9.01 2.73
N ALA A 65 -10.10 7.94 2.05
CA ALA A 65 -8.88 7.24 2.42
C ALA A 65 -7.66 8.16 2.53
N LEU A 66 -7.55 9.14 1.62
CA LEU A 66 -6.45 10.08 1.58
C LEU A 66 -6.69 11.37 2.38
N ALA A 67 -7.88 11.59 2.91
CA ALA A 67 -8.20 12.82 3.64
C ALA A 67 -7.28 13.06 4.87
N PRO A 68 -6.94 12.05 5.69
CA PRO A 68 -5.99 12.24 6.80
C PRO A 68 -4.58 12.63 6.35
N PHE A 69 -4.22 12.36 5.09
CA PHE A 69 -2.88 12.58 4.57
C PHE A 69 -2.74 13.86 3.75
N LYS A 70 -3.78 14.71 3.67
CA LYS A 70 -3.77 15.96 2.90
C LYS A 70 -2.51 16.83 3.14
N PRO A 71 -2.05 17.06 4.40
CA PRO A 71 -0.85 17.85 4.63
C PRO A 71 0.42 17.22 4.01
N PHE A 72 0.60 15.91 4.18
CA PHE A 72 1.74 15.18 3.61
C PHE A 72 1.68 15.13 2.09
N ILE A 73 0.48 14.98 1.52
CA ILE A 73 0.22 15.06 0.09
C ILE A 73 0.65 16.43 -0.46
N ALA A 74 0.34 17.52 0.24
CA ALA A 74 0.72 18.87 -0.20
C ALA A 74 2.24 19.07 -0.18
N VAL A 75 2.93 18.55 0.83
CA VAL A 75 4.41 18.55 0.90
C VAL A 75 5.01 17.69 -0.22
N HIS A 76 4.45 16.51 -0.48
CA HIS A 76 4.93 15.62 -1.54
C HIS A 76 4.77 16.26 -2.92
N ASP A 77 3.62 16.89 -3.21
CA ASP A 77 3.42 17.66 -4.44
C ASP A 77 4.40 18.83 -4.56
N GLN A 78 4.65 19.55 -3.46
CA GLN A 78 5.59 20.68 -3.46
C GLN A 78 7.02 20.21 -3.79
N ARG A 79 7.49 19.13 -3.18
CA ARG A 79 8.83 18.57 -3.46
C ARG A 79 9.01 18.17 -4.92
N VAL A 80 7.96 17.67 -5.58
CA VAL A 80 8.02 17.34 -7.02
C VAL A 80 8.23 18.60 -7.87
N ILE A 81 7.54 19.70 -7.53
CA ILE A 81 7.69 20.99 -8.23
C ILE A 81 9.09 21.57 -7.99
N ASP A 82 9.55 21.58 -6.74
CA ASP A 82 10.82 22.20 -6.36
C ASP A 82 12.02 21.42 -6.89
N GLU A 83 11.98 20.09 -6.79
CA GLU A 83 13.09 19.21 -7.15
C GLU A 83 13.03 18.73 -8.61
N MET A 84 11.92 18.97 -9.31
CA MET A 84 11.70 18.61 -10.72
C MET A 84 12.06 17.15 -11.04
N ARG A 85 11.77 16.25 -10.09
CA ARG A 85 12.06 14.82 -10.19
C ARG A 85 10.95 13.99 -9.53
N LYS A 86 11.02 12.68 -9.75
CA LYS A 86 10.20 11.73 -9.03
C LYS A 86 10.53 11.73 -7.54
N ILE A 87 9.51 11.88 -6.71
CA ILE A 87 9.56 11.75 -5.25
C ILE A 87 8.69 10.55 -4.87
N GLU A 88 9.12 9.81 -3.86
CA GLU A 88 8.53 8.53 -3.47
C GLU A 88 8.04 8.62 -2.02
N ALA A 89 6.97 7.89 -1.74
CA ALA A 89 6.41 7.77 -0.41
C ALA A 89 5.89 6.35 -0.19
N ILE A 90 5.89 5.93 1.06
CA ILE A 90 5.25 4.69 1.51
C ILE A 90 4.23 5.08 2.57
N GLY A 91 3.08 4.41 2.59
CA GLY A 91 2.08 4.67 3.60
C GLY A 91 1.22 3.48 3.94
N ILE A 92 0.48 3.65 5.02
CA ILE A 92 -0.52 2.71 5.51
C ILE A 92 -1.82 3.49 5.63
N LEU A 93 -2.86 3.04 4.93
CA LEU A 93 -4.18 3.67 5.00
C LEU A 93 -4.88 3.33 6.33
N PRO A 94 -5.86 4.14 6.76
CA PRO A 94 -6.78 3.74 7.82
C PRO A 94 -7.45 2.39 7.50
N ILE A 95 -7.64 1.55 8.52
CA ILE A 95 -8.15 0.17 8.38
C ILE A 95 -9.49 0.12 7.61
N GLU A 96 -10.35 1.12 7.82
CA GLU A 96 -11.68 1.20 7.20
C GLU A 96 -11.68 1.72 5.75
N ALA A 97 -10.53 2.14 5.22
CA ALA A 97 -10.47 2.97 4.01
C ALA A 97 -10.44 2.16 2.70
N ASN A 98 -9.50 1.23 2.54
CA ASN A 98 -9.38 0.40 1.34
C ASN A 98 -8.47 -0.80 1.60
N ARG A 99 -8.97 -2.02 1.36
CA ARG A 99 -8.19 -3.25 1.56
C ARG A 99 -7.04 -3.39 0.56
N VAL A 100 -7.27 -2.99 -0.70
CA VAL A 100 -6.32 -3.17 -1.80
C VAL A 100 -5.06 -2.32 -1.61
N PHE A 101 -5.22 -1.09 -1.13
CA PHE A 101 -4.13 -0.14 -0.89
C PHE A 101 -3.82 0.03 0.61
N SER A 102 -4.19 -0.96 1.43
CA SER A 102 -4.03 -0.90 2.89
C SER A 102 -2.60 -0.56 3.31
N VAL A 103 -1.62 -1.11 2.58
CA VAL A 103 -0.22 -0.65 2.55
C VAL A 103 0.12 -0.29 1.10
N PHE A 104 0.66 0.91 0.88
CA PHE A 104 0.87 1.41 -0.47
C PHE A 104 2.23 2.05 -0.65
N TYR A 105 2.71 1.97 -1.89
CA TYR A 105 3.76 2.82 -2.42
C TYR A 105 3.12 3.91 -3.27
N CYS A 106 3.58 5.14 -3.10
CA CYS A 106 3.12 6.29 -3.87
C CYS A 106 4.34 6.98 -4.48
N GLU A 107 4.37 7.09 -5.79
CA GLU A 107 5.32 7.95 -6.49
C GLU A 107 4.59 9.14 -7.09
N ARG A 108 5.25 10.28 -7.04
CA ARG A 108 4.80 11.49 -7.74
C ARG A 108 5.93 12.04 -8.58
N MET A 109 5.60 12.47 -9.78
CA MET A 109 6.58 12.93 -10.75
C MET A 109 6.07 14.10 -11.58
N PRO A 110 6.96 14.96 -12.09
CA PRO A 110 6.59 16.03 -12.98
C PRO A 110 5.87 15.51 -14.22
N TYR A 111 4.86 16.23 -14.67
CA TYR A 111 4.24 16.06 -15.97
C TYR A 111 4.63 17.23 -16.86
N TYR A 112 5.13 16.95 -18.06
CA TYR A 112 5.58 17.96 -19.00
C TYR A 112 4.67 18.03 -20.22
N ASP A 113 4.48 19.23 -20.76
CA ASP A 113 3.87 19.42 -22.07
C ASP A 113 4.85 19.12 -23.21
N LYS A 114 4.37 19.30 -24.45
CA LYS A 114 5.14 19.10 -25.68
C LYS A 114 6.30 20.09 -25.82
N GLN A 115 6.35 21.15 -25.03
CA GLN A 115 7.42 22.14 -24.98
C GLN A 115 8.41 21.86 -23.83
N ALA A 116 8.31 20.70 -23.17
CA ALA A 116 9.11 20.31 -22.01
C ALA A 116 8.94 21.26 -20.80
N LYS A 117 7.83 22.00 -20.74
CA LYS A 117 7.49 22.83 -19.58
C LYS A 117 6.66 22.01 -18.60
N LEU A 118 6.88 22.23 -17.30
CA LEU A 118 6.06 21.63 -16.25
C LEU A 118 4.59 22.05 -16.43
N SER A 119 3.72 21.08 -16.63
CA SER A 119 2.28 21.30 -16.79
C SER A 119 1.46 20.62 -15.69
N GLY A 120 2.09 19.79 -14.85
CA GLY A 120 1.37 19.13 -13.78
C GLY A 120 2.21 18.15 -12.96
N ILE A 121 1.51 17.34 -12.16
CA ILE A 121 2.08 16.30 -11.30
C ILE A 121 1.30 15.01 -11.55
N ILE A 122 2.00 13.97 -11.98
CA ILE A 122 1.44 12.61 -11.97
C ILE A 122 1.52 12.10 -10.53
N SER A 123 0.42 11.58 -10.01
CA SER A 123 0.39 10.80 -8.78
C SER A 123 0.00 9.36 -9.10
N HIS A 124 0.89 8.44 -8.73
CA HIS A 124 0.70 7.02 -8.89
C HIS A 124 0.73 6.35 -7.52
N ILE A 125 -0.32 5.61 -7.18
CA ILE A 125 -0.45 4.84 -5.94
C ILE A 125 -0.68 3.37 -6.32
N LYS A 126 0.17 2.48 -5.80
CA LYS A 126 0.08 1.03 -6.00
C LYS A 126 0.19 0.28 -4.69
N PRO A 127 -0.38 -0.93 -4.57
CA PRO A 127 -0.15 -1.78 -3.41
C PRO A 127 1.36 -2.01 -3.24
N LEU A 128 1.83 -1.99 -2.00
CA LEU A 128 3.24 -2.28 -1.74
C LEU A 128 3.47 -3.79 -1.80
N ASN A 129 4.08 -4.26 -2.88
CA ASN A 129 4.50 -5.64 -3.00
C ASN A 129 5.83 -5.86 -2.27
N SER A 130 5.97 -7.01 -1.62
CA SER A 130 7.20 -7.46 -0.99
C SER A 130 7.77 -8.66 -1.74
N ILE A 131 9.06 -8.58 -2.06
CA ILE A 131 9.87 -9.66 -2.62
C ILE A 131 11.00 -9.90 -1.63
N THR A 132 11.10 -11.12 -1.10
CA THR A 132 12.20 -11.48 -0.21
C THR A 132 13.33 -12.12 -1.02
N PRO A 133 14.62 -12.03 -0.60
CA PRO A 133 15.71 -12.71 -1.30
C PRO A 133 15.49 -14.22 -1.48
N ARG A 134 14.68 -14.83 -0.60
CA ARG A 134 14.29 -16.24 -0.70
C ARG A 134 13.47 -16.55 -1.96
N PHE A 135 12.80 -15.57 -2.58
CA PHE A 135 12.22 -15.70 -3.94
C PHE A 135 13.23 -16.29 -4.92
N PHE A 136 14.48 -15.79 -4.90
CA PHE A 136 15.52 -16.23 -5.83
C PHE A 136 16.14 -17.58 -5.48
N VAL A 137 15.89 -18.10 -4.26
CA VAL A 137 16.45 -19.37 -3.79
C VAL A 137 15.43 -20.51 -3.89
N SER A 138 14.17 -20.25 -3.51
CA SER A 138 13.12 -21.27 -3.43
C SER A 138 11.88 -20.98 -4.26
N GLY A 139 11.84 -19.88 -5.01
CA GLY A 139 10.67 -19.49 -5.80
C GLY A 139 9.47 -19.03 -4.97
N ASP A 140 9.71 -18.59 -3.72
CA ASP A 140 8.64 -18.08 -2.83
C ASP A 140 7.87 -16.95 -3.49
N ASP A 141 6.54 -16.94 -3.37
CA ASP A 141 5.70 -15.95 -4.04
C ASP A 141 5.97 -14.49 -3.65
N ILE A 142 5.70 -13.60 -4.60
CA ILE A 142 5.61 -12.16 -4.39
C ILE A 142 4.23 -11.84 -3.79
N GLY A 143 4.19 -11.12 -2.68
CA GLY A 143 2.93 -10.81 -2.00
C GLY A 143 2.70 -9.33 -1.77
N LYS A 144 1.42 -8.95 -1.70
CA LYS A 144 0.98 -7.61 -1.33
C LYS A 144 1.01 -7.46 0.18
N LEU A 145 1.79 -6.50 0.69
CA LEU A 145 1.73 -6.15 2.10
C LEU A 145 0.32 -5.64 2.44
N THR A 146 -0.18 -6.06 3.60
CA THR A 146 -1.52 -5.68 4.04
C THR A 146 -1.58 -5.49 5.54
N SER A 147 -2.41 -4.55 5.98
CA SER A 147 -2.83 -4.43 7.39
C SER A 147 -4.15 -5.14 7.68
N VAL A 148 -4.70 -5.87 6.70
CA VAL A 148 -5.91 -6.68 6.85
C VAL A 148 -5.54 -8.03 7.43
N CYS A 149 -6.14 -8.38 8.56
CA CYS A 149 -5.92 -9.66 9.22
C CYS A 149 -6.28 -10.83 8.27
N PRO A 150 -5.38 -11.80 8.05
CA PRO A 150 -5.59 -12.85 7.06
C PRO A 150 -6.53 -13.97 7.56
N SER A 151 -6.68 -14.13 8.88
CA SER A 151 -7.51 -15.16 9.50
C SER A 151 -7.79 -14.84 10.98
N ASP A 152 -8.89 -15.39 11.50
CA ASP A 152 -9.33 -15.32 12.90
C ASP A 152 -8.74 -16.43 13.81
N ILE A 153 -7.88 -17.31 13.29
CA ILE A 153 -7.25 -18.40 14.07
C ILE A 153 -6.47 -17.86 15.28
N PHE A 154 -5.78 -16.73 15.11
CA PHE A 154 -5.00 -16.09 16.16
C PHE A 154 -5.69 -14.84 16.70
N THR A 155 -5.49 -14.59 17.99
CA THR A 155 -5.81 -13.30 18.62
C THR A 155 -4.84 -12.21 18.12
N ASP A 156 -5.21 -10.94 18.26
CA ASP A 156 -4.31 -9.81 17.88
C ASP A 156 -2.91 -9.91 18.50
N LYS A 157 -2.82 -10.35 19.77
CA LYS A 157 -1.53 -10.53 20.46
C LYS A 157 -0.72 -11.68 19.88
N GLU A 158 -1.38 -12.77 19.53
CA GLU A 158 -0.74 -13.92 18.88
C GLU A 158 -0.29 -13.56 17.47
N TRP A 159 -1.09 -12.80 16.70
CA TRP A 159 -0.70 -12.28 15.40
C TRP A 159 0.55 -11.39 15.46
N VAL A 160 0.67 -10.56 16.50
CA VAL A 160 1.88 -9.76 16.75
C VAL A 160 3.11 -10.65 16.98
N VAL A 161 2.99 -11.69 17.79
CA VAL A 161 4.10 -12.64 18.04
C VAL A 161 4.42 -13.46 16.78
N ALA A 162 3.40 -13.95 16.07
CA ALA A 162 3.52 -14.67 14.80
C ALA A 162 4.27 -13.85 13.75
N PHE A 163 3.92 -12.58 13.59
CA PHE A 163 4.60 -11.66 12.68
C PHE A 163 6.11 -11.57 12.97
N LEU A 164 6.49 -11.39 14.25
CA LEU A 164 7.90 -11.26 14.63
C LEU A 164 8.67 -12.58 14.49
N LEU A 165 8.03 -13.73 14.77
CA LEU A 165 8.59 -15.05 14.47
C LEU A 165 8.89 -15.22 12.97
N LEU A 166 8.01 -14.72 12.10
CA LEU A 166 8.20 -14.76 10.64
C LEU A 166 9.34 -13.84 10.15
N GLN A 167 9.69 -12.81 10.92
CA GLN A 167 10.89 -11.99 10.69
C GLN A 167 12.18 -12.65 11.19
N GLY A 168 12.10 -13.88 11.75
CA GLY A 168 13.25 -14.63 12.23
C GLY A 168 13.73 -14.26 13.64
N MET A 169 12.95 -13.50 14.40
CA MET A 169 13.33 -13.05 15.73
C MET A 169 13.20 -14.17 16.77
N VAL A 170 14.12 -14.21 17.72
CA VAL A 170 14.06 -15.14 18.86
C VAL A 170 13.18 -14.59 19.98
N GLU A 171 12.68 -15.45 20.87
CA GLU A 171 11.66 -15.06 21.87
C GLU A 171 12.12 -13.95 22.80
N LYS A 172 13.42 -13.84 23.07
CA LYS A 172 14.00 -12.77 23.87
C LYS A 172 13.87 -11.41 23.16
N GLU A 173 14.23 -11.35 21.88
CA GLU A 173 14.10 -10.13 21.07
C GLU A 173 12.64 -9.70 20.96
N ILE A 174 11.74 -10.66 20.77
CA ILE A 174 10.29 -10.40 20.75
C ILE A 174 9.82 -9.83 22.09
N ALA A 175 10.30 -10.38 23.21
CA ALA A 175 9.95 -9.90 24.55
C ALA A 175 10.38 -8.44 24.74
N ASP A 176 11.59 -8.10 24.28
CA ASP A 176 12.14 -6.74 24.35
C ASP A 176 11.33 -5.77 23.46
N ILE A 177 11.05 -6.14 22.20
CA ILE A 177 10.26 -5.32 21.25
C ILE A 177 8.86 -5.04 21.77
N LEU A 178 8.22 -6.04 22.38
CA LEU A 178 6.85 -5.92 22.88
C LEU A 178 6.77 -5.35 24.30
N ASN A 179 7.92 -5.13 24.95
CA ASN A 179 8.03 -4.80 26.37
C ASN A 179 7.18 -5.77 27.22
N ARG A 180 7.45 -7.07 27.09
CA ARG A 180 6.75 -8.18 27.77
C ARG A 180 7.75 -9.16 28.35
N THR A 181 7.28 -10.00 29.27
CA THR A 181 8.12 -11.06 29.81
C THR A 181 8.37 -12.15 28.78
N LEU A 182 9.55 -12.78 28.83
CA LEU A 182 9.87 -13.97 28.03
C LEU A 182 8.82 -15.08 28.21
N ARG A 183 8.27 -15.23 29.43
CA ARG A 183 7.21 -16.19 29.73
C ARG A 183 5.94 -15.91 28.92
N THR A 184 5.52 -14.65 28.82
CA THR A 184 4.36 -14.25 28.02
C THR A 184 4.55 -14.55 26.54
N VAL A 185 5.75 -14.28 25.99
CA VAL A 185 6.05 -14.58 24.58
C VAL A 185 6.05 -16.08 24.32
N LYS A 186 6.69 -16.88 25.19
CA LYS A 186 6.67 -18.34 25.10
C LYS A 186 5.26 -18.92 25.18
N PHE A 187 4.41 -18.35 26.02
CA PHE A 187 3.00 -18.72 26.11
C PHE A 187 2.26 -18.47 24.78
N HIS A 188 2.37 -17.27 24.20
CA HIS A 188 1.76 -16.97 22.90
C HIS A 188 2.31 -17.87 21.77
N LYS A 189 3.62 -18.09 21.72
CA LYS A 189 4.24 -19.03 20.77
C LYS A 189 3.66 -20.45 20.92
N SER A 190 3.54 -20.94 22.15
CA SER A 190 2.95 -22.27 22.41
C SER A 190 1.50 -22.36 21.92
N ASN A 191 0.69 -21.33 22.16
CA ASN A 191 -0.69 -21.30 21.67
C ASN A 191 -0.76 -21.25 20.14
N ILE A 192 0.09 -20.44 19.50
CA ILE A 192 0.19 -20.36 18.03
C ILE A 192 0.45 -21.75 17.46
N LEU A 193 1.50 -22.43 17.96
CA LEU A 193 1.88 -23.78 17.52
C LEU A 193 0.74 -24.79 17.72
N ALA A 194 0.09 -24.78 18.89
CA ALA A 194 -1.02 -25.67 19.18
C ALA A 194 -2.23 -25.44 18.24
N LYS A 195 -2.58 -24.18 17.98
CA LYS A 195 -3.72 -23.80 17.13
C LYS A 195 -3.57 -24.20 15.66
N VAL A 196 -2.34 -24.26 15.17
CA VAL A 196 -2.05 -24.69 13.80
C VAL A 196 -1.49 -26.10 13.71
N HIS A 197 -1.49 -26.84 14.84
CA HIS A 197 -0.99 -28.21 14.92
C HIS A 197 0.47 -28.35 14.43
N CYS A 198 1.33 -27.40 14.76
CA CYS A 198 2.77 -27.47 14.50
C CYS A 198 3.52 -27.84 15.78
N GLU A 199 4.51 -28.72 15.68
CA GLU A 199 5.39 -29.10 16.79
C GLU A 199 6.56 -28.11 16.93
N THR A 200 7.01 -27.55 15.80
CA THR A 200 8.19 -26.67 15.76
C THR A 200 7.89 -25.31 15.15
N THR A 201 8.69 -24.30 15.52
CA THR A 201 8.64 -22.97 14.86
C THR A 201 8.95 -23.06 13.36
N ARG A 202 9.76 -24.04 12.96
CA ARG A 202 10.09 -24.25 11.54
C ARG A 202 8.86 -24.69 10.75
N GLU A 203 8.08 -25.64 11.27
CA GLU A 203 6.80 -26.05 10.67
C GLU A 203 5.82 -24.88 10.59
N PHE A 204 5.69 -24.11 11.67
CA PHE A 204 4.84 -22.91 11.67
C PHE A 204 5.26 -21.91 10.59
N ILE A 205 6.56 -21.61 10.46
CA ILE A 205 7.06 -20.70 9.43
C ILE A 205 6.75 -21.25 8.02
N SER A 206 6.89 -22.56 7.80
CA SER A 206 6.56 -23.19 6.53
C SER A 206 5.07 -23.06 6.20
N LEU A 207 4.20 -23.36 7.16
CA LEU A 207 2.75 -23.21 7.03
C LEU A 207 2.36 -21.76 6.75
N ALA A 208 2.86 -20.84 7.56
CA ALA A 208 2.54 -19.42 7.45
C ALA A 208 2.94 -18.86 6.08
N ARG A 209 4.05 -19.32 5.50
CA ARG A 209 4.47 -18.96 4.14
C ARG A 209 3.52 -19.48 3.08
N HIS A 210 3.10 -20.74 3.18
CA HIS A 210 2.09 -21.32 2.31
C HIS A 210 0.74 -20.59 2.40
N GLN A 211 0.43 -20.04 3.57
CA GLN A 211 -0.79 -19.24 3.81
C GLN A 211 -0.59 -17.73 3.56
N HIS A 212 0.58 -17.31 3.05
CA HIS A 212 0.92 -15.90 2.78
C HIS A 212 0.84 -14.95 4.00
N TRP A 213 0.93 -15.46 5.23
CA TRP A 213 0.84 -14.67 6.46
C TRP A 213 2.03 -13.73 6.68
N GLN A 214 3.16 -13.97 6.02
CA GLN A 214 4.34 -13.11 6.06
C GLN A 214 4.09 -11.70 5.49
N PHE A 215 3.02 -11.50 4.72
CA PHE A 215 2.68 -10.19 4.15
C PHE A 215 1.72 -9.38 5.02
N TYR A 216 1.22 -9.95 6.12
CA TYR A 216 0.37 -9.25 7.06
C TYR A 216 1.19 -8.44 8.07
N ILE A 217 0.81 -7.18 8.27
CA ILE A 217 1.38 -6.27 9.26
C ILE A 217 0.34 -6.04 10.37
N PRO A 218 0.59 -6.51 11.61
CA PRO A 218 -0.33 -6.32 12.73
C PRO A 218 -0.58 -4.84 13.07
N PRO A 219 -1.76 -4.49 13.65
CA PRO A 219 -2.13 -3.13 14.06
C PRO A 219 -1.10 -2.39 14.90
N LEU A 220 -0.33 -3.13 15.72
CA LEU A 220 0.76 -2.57 16.52
C LEU A 220 1.83 -1.87 15.65
N PHE A 221 2.06 -2.40 14.44
CA PHE A 221 3.05 -1.92 13.49
C PHE A 221 2.44 -1.21 12.27
N SER A 222 1.12 -1.25 12.11
CA SER A 222 0.41 -0.71 10.94
C SER A 222 -0.39 0.57 11.25
N LYS A 223 0.17 1.48 12.07
CA LYS A 223 -0.47 2.78 12.31
C LYS A 223 -0.56 3.57 11.01
N PRO A 224 -1.69 4.24 10.71
CA PRO A 224 -1.82 5.02 9.49
C PRO A 224 -0.72 6.06 9.37
N CYS A 225 -0.04 6.08 8.21
CA CYS A 225 1.10 6.95 7.99
C CYS A 225 1.31 7.25 6.50
N TYR A 226 2.06 8.32 6.23
CA TYR A 226 2.48 8.73 4.90
C TYR A 226 3.91 9.28 5.00
N ILE A 227 4.88 8.48 4.60
CA ILE A 227 6.31 8.76 4.79
C ILE A 227 6.92 9.06 3.42
N ILE A 228 7.35 10.30 3.23
CA ILE A 228 8.03 10.76 2.01
C ILE A 228 9.53 10.44 2.14
N ARG A 229 10.15 9.95 1.06
CA ARG A 229 11.59 9.65 0.96
C ARG A 229 12.33 10.64 0.06
#